data_AF-A0AA97FFE2-F1
#
_entry.id   AF-A0AA97FFE2-F1
#
_cell.length_a   1.000
_cell.length_b   1.000
_cell.length_c   1.000
_cell.angle_alpha   90.00
_cell.angle_beta   90.00
_cell.angle_gamma   90.00
#
_symmetry.space_group_name_H-M   'P 1'
#
loop_
_entity.id
_entity.type
_entity.pdbx_description
1 polymer ?
#
loop_
_entity_poly.entity_id
_entity_poly.type
_entity_poly.pdbx_seq_one_letter_code
_entity_poly.pdbx_strand_id
1 'polypeptide(L)'
;MVECVINVNKRGINSIEAPKSVETIVGEDIILKIFNNGSPLHLTVSVINGRVFTHFLHENIFMEESVSLKIPVLSNSPPGKFQVEVITGYGAVKKSFDVIVKEREIEIPEIVEDIPVSIDKKVFVYPAALIILIVLGWIAYIVSYLYLDKVTGFASVIILTITVLIAWRYRP
;
A
#
# COMPACT_ATOMS: atom_id res chain seq x y z
N MET A 1 14.32 -2.30 12.86
CA MET A 1 15.22 -1.85 11.76
C MET A 1 16.26 -2.94 11.56
N VAL A 2 16.45 -3.41 10.33
CA VAL A 2 17.28 -4.57 10.04
C VAL A 2 18.47 -4.17 9.17
N GLU A 3 19.68 -4.58 9.57
CA GLU A 3 20.89 -4.33 8.80
C GLU A 3 21.31 -5.56 7.99
N CYS A 4 21.67 -5.34 6.72
CA CYS A 4 22.16 -6.36 5.81
C CYS A 4 23.49 -5.90 5.21
N VAL A 5 24.53 -6.73 5.32
CA VAL A 5 25.86 -6.43 4.80
C VAL A 5 26.11 -7.15 3.48
N ILE A 6 26.57 -6.40 2.48
CA ILE A 6 26.89 -6.90 1.14
C ILE A 6 28.34 -6.53 0.83
N ASN A 7 29.14 -7.51 0.41
CA ASN A 7 30.54 -7.27 0.02
C ASN A 7 30.69 -7.43 -1.49
N VAL A 8 31.24 -6.41 -2.13
CA VAL A 8 31.58 -6.40 -3.55
C VAL A 8 33.10 -6.51 -3.68
N ASN A 9 33.57 -7.19 -4.73
CA ASN A 9 34.98 -7.41 -5.06
C ASN A 9 35.80 -8.21 -4.04
N LYS A 10 35.17 -8.80 -3.02
CA LYS A 10 35.87 -9.51 -1.94
C LYS A 10 36.53 -10.82 -2.38
N ARG A 11 35.91 -11.55 -3.31
CA ARG A 11 36.43 -12.85 -3.83
C ARG A 11 37.02 -12.75 -5.24
N GLY A 12 37.04 -11.55 -5.83
CA GLY A 12 37.48 -11.34 -7.21
C GLY A 12 36.75 -10.17 -7.87
N ILE A 13 37.21 -9.77 -9.06
CA ILE A 13 36.66 -8.63 -9.81
C ILE A 13 35.19 -8.87 -10.14
N ASN A 14 34.34 -7.88 -9.85
CA ASN A 14 32.89 -7.90 -9.98
C ASN A 14 32.20 -9.02 -9.16
N SER A 15 32.84 -9.57 -8.13
CA SER A 15 32.18 -10.54 -7.24
C SER A 15 31.19 -9.86 -6.29
N ILE A 16 30.05 -10.50 -6.01
CA ILE A 16 29.03 -10.00 -5.08
C ILE A 16 28.72 -11.08 -4.04
N GLU A 17 28.96 -10.78 -2.77
CA GLU A 17 28.57 -11.57 -1.61
C GLU A 17 27.40 -10.90 -0.91
N ALA A 18 26.22 -11.50 -1.03
CA ALA A 18 25.00 -11.13 -0.32
C ALA A 18 24.51 -12.32 0.50
N PRO A 19 23.75 -12.10 1.60
CA PRO A 19 23.08 -13.18 2.32
C PRO A 19 22.08 -13.92 1.42
N LYS A 20 21.62 -15.10 1.84
CA LYS A 20 20.55 -15.80 1.10
C LYS A 20 19.19 -15.15 1.32
N SER A 21 18.92 -14.76 2.56
CA SER A 21 17.69 -14.12 2.97
C SER A 21 17.91 -13.14 4.11
N VAL A 22 17.03 -12.15 4.20
CA VAL A 22 16.96 -11.17 5.30
C VAL A 22 15.52 -11.16 5.81
N GLU A 23 15.33 -11.25 7.12
CA GLU A 23 14.00 -11.16 7.73
C GLU A 23 13.77 -9.75 8.26
N THR A 24 12.57 -9.21 8.06
CA THR A 24 12.16 -7.90 8.57
C THR A 24 10.69 -7.95 9.02
N ILE A 25 10.26 -6.95 9.76
CA ILE A 25 8.88 -6.82 10.21
C ILE A 25 8.16 -5.77 9.35
N VAL A 26 6.84 -5.91 9.19
CA VAL A 26 6.00 -4.88 8.55
C VAL A 26 6.25 -3.49 9.17
N GLY A 27 6.51 -2.52 8.29
CA GLY A 27 6.79 -1.14 8.67
C GLY A 27 8.22 -0.87 9.17
N GLU A 28 9.13 -1.84 9.12
CA GLU A 28 10.54 -1.62 9.45
C GLU A 28 11.42 -1.39 8.22
N ASP A 29 12.40 -0.51 8.38
CA ASP A 29 13.38 -0.24 7.34
C ASP A 29 14.49 -1.30 7.31
N ILE A 30 14.91 -1.64 6.10
CA ILE A 30 16.11 -2.43 5.84
C ILE A 30 17.24 -1.49 5.43
N ILE A 31 18.40 -1.62 6.06
CA ILE A 31 19.61 -0.89 5.71
C ILE A 31 20.58 -1.86 5.03
N LEU A 32 20.86 -1.61 3.75
CA LEU A 32 21.89 -2.31 3.00
C LEU A 32 23.22 -1.57 3.17
N LYS A 33 24.17 -2.18 3.88
CA LYS A 33 25.56 -1.71 3.99
C LYS A 33 26.39 -2.43 2.95
N ILE A 34 26.75 -1.73 1.88
CA ILE A 34 27.52 -2.29 0.77
C ILE A 34 28.97 -1.81 0.89
N PHE A 35 29.91 -2.75 0.88
CA PHE A 35 31.35 -2.49 0.96
C PHE A 35 32.04 -2.95 -0.32
N ASN A 36 32.79 -2.06 -0.95
CA ASN A 36 33.67 -2.36 -2.07
C ASN A 36 35.07 -2.72 -1.55
N ASN A 37 35.57 -3.89 -1.95
CA ASN A 37 36.91 -4.37 -1.59
C ASN A 37 37.88 -4.33 -2.79
N GLY A 38 37.58 -3.52 -3.81
CA GLY A 38 38.36 -3.43 -5.05
C GLY A 38 38.28 -2.05 -5.68
N SER A 39 38.43 -1.98 -7.00
CA SER A 39 38.36 -0.71 -7.73
C SER A 39 36.95 -0.10 -7.68
N PRO A 40 36.82 1.24 -7.78
CA PRO A 40 35.53 1.92 -7.87
C PRO A 40 34.64 1.37 -8.98
N LEU A 41 33.34 1.28 -8.73
CA LEU A 41 32.40 0.68 -9.68
C LEU A 41 31.00 1.31 -9.60
N HIS A 42 30.26 1.16 -10.70
CA HIS A 42 28.82 1.42 -10.73
C HIS A 42 28.04 0.16 -10.34
N LEU A 43 27.10 0.36 -9.43
CA LEU A 43 26.23 -0.68 -8.90
C LEU A 43 24.77 -0.25 -9.04
N THR A 44 23.92 -1.20 -9.41
CA THR A 44 22.48 -1.01 -9.42
C THR A 44 21.87 -1.92 -8.37
N VAL A 45 21.09 -1.34 -7.47
CA VAL A 45 20.21 -2.11 -6.58
C VAL A 45 18.80 -2.02 -7.14
N SER A 46 18.12 -3.15 -7.28
CA SER A 46 16.73 -3.19 -7.73
C SER A 46 15.90 -4.14 -6.87
N VAL A 47 14.59 -3.93 -6.88
CA VAL A 47 13.63 -4.75 -6.17
C VAL A 47 12.72 -5.48 -7.14
N ILE A 48 12.62 -6.80 -6.99
CA ILE A 48 11.75 -7.68 -7.76
C ILE A 48 10.56 -8.09 -6.89
N ASN A 49 9.35 -7.99 -7.45
CA ASN A 49 8.08 -8.30 -6.78
C ASN A 49 7.83 -7.51 -5.49
N GLY A 50 8.51 -6.38 -5.28
CA GLY A 50 8.43 -5.61 -4.05
C GLY A 50 7.40 -4.48 -4.01
N ARG A 51 6.64 -4.22 -5.08
CA ARG A 51 5.68 -3.08 -5.15
C ARG A 51 4.65 -3.06 -4.04
N VAL A 52 4.30 -4.23 -3.50
CA VAL A 52 3.34 -4.39 -2.41
C VAL A 52 4.00 -4.15 -1.03
N PHE A 53 5.33 -4.20 -0.97
CA PHE A 53 6.13 -4.13 0.26
C PHE A 53 6.90 -2.83 0.42
N THR A 54 7.31 -2.18 -0.68
CA THR A 54 8.16 -0.98 -0.65
C THR A 54 7.92 -0.07 -1.86
N HIS A 55 8.16 1.23 -1.68
CA HIS A 55 8.24 2.21 -2.77
C HIS A 55 9.62 2.23 -3.46
N PHE A 56 10.63 1.61 -2.85
CA PHE A 56 11.95 1.49 -3.45
C PHE A 56 11.90 0.49 -4.61
N LEU A 57 12.22 0.96 -5.83
CA LEU A 57 12.19 0.12 -7.04
C LEU A 57 13.60 -0.14 -7.57
N HIS A 58 14.39 0.91 -7.73
CA HIS A 58 15.77 0.80 -8.18
C HIS A 58 16.58 2.04 -7.78
N GLU A 59 17.89 1.86 -7.66
CA GLU A 59 18.85 2.95 -7.48
C GLU A 59 20.19 2.59 -8.13
N ASN A 60 20.79 3.57 -8.83
CA ASN A 60 22.09 3.44 -9.46
C ASN A 60 23.10 4.26 -8.65
N ILE A 61 24.18 3.61 -8.21
CA ILE A 61 25.14 4.17 -7.26
C ILE A 61 26.53 4.04 -7.87
N PHE A 62 27.32 5.11 -7.79
CA PHE A 62 28.77 5.02 -7.96
C PHE A 62 29.40 4.87 -6.58
N MET A 63 30.20 3.82 -6.39
CA MET A 63 30.78 3.48 -5.09
C MET A 63 32.29 3.32 -5.19
N GLU A 64 33.02 4.07 -4.37
CA GLU A 64 34.46 3.92 -4.18
C GLU A 64 34.77 2.93 -3.06
N GLU A 65 34.31 3.20 -1.83
CA GLU A 65 34.58 2.37 -0.65
C GLU A 65 33.31 1.71 -0.09
N SER A 66 32.32 2.50 0.32
CA SER A 66 31.08 1.96 0.91
C SER A 66 29.89 2.86 0.67
N VAL A 67 28.70 2.28 0.73
CA VAL A 67 27.44 3.01 0.70
C VAL A 67 26.42 2.33 1.61
N SER A 68 25.55 3.15 2.23
CA SER A 68 24.41 2.67 2.98
C SER A 68 23.13 3.06 2.25
N LEU A 69 22.33 2.07 1.87
CA LEU A 69 21.07 2.25 1.15
C LEU A 69 19.90 1.83 2.04
N LYS A 70 18.88 2.68 2.10
CA LYS A 70 17.68 2.43 2.90
C LYS A 70 16.53 1.94 2.02
N ILE A 71 16.01 0.75 2.31
CA ILE A 71 14.80 0.19 1.70
C ILE A 71 13.67 0.22 2.73
N PRO A 72 12.71 1.15 2.62
CA PRO A 72 11.60 1.23 3.56
C PRO A 72 10.56 0.13 3.28
N VAL A 73 10.16 -0.63 4.29
CA VAL A 73 9.00 -1.54 4.19
C VAL A 73 7.76 -0.78 4.64
N LEU A 74 6.70 -0.86 3.84
CA LEU A 74 5.44 -0.17 4.10
C LEU A 74 4.80 -0.69 5.39
N SER A 75 4.23 0.20 6.19
CA SER A 75 3.54 -0.19 7.44
C SER A 75 2.24 -0.96 7.22
N ASN A 76 1.70 -0.92 6.00
CA ASN A 76 0.51 -1.66 5.59
C ASN A 76 0.82 -2.81 4.63
N SER A 77 2.10 -3.19 4.48
CA SER A 77 2.46 -4.33 3.62
C SER A 77 1.92 -5.64 4.23
N PRO A 78 1.40 -6.57 3.42
CA PRO A 78 1.09 -7.91 3.89
C PRO A 78 2.37 -8.68 4.26
N PRO A 79 2.28 -9.72 5.10
CA PRO A 79 3.38 -10.66 5.27
C PRO A 79 3.66 -11.39 3.97
N GLY A 80 4.93 -11.70 3.70
CA GLY A 80 5.33 -12.34 2.45
C GLY A 80 6.81 -12.23 2.16
N LYS A 81 7.17 -12.31 0.87
CA LYS A 81 8.56 -12.16 0.44
C LYS A 81 8.67 -11.36 -0.85
N PHE A 82 9.73 -10.58 -0.94
CA PHE A 82 10.19 -9.95 -2.18
C PHE A 82 11.69 -10.16 -2.35
N GLN A 83 12.25 -9.78 -3.50
CA GLN A 83 13.68 -9.96 -3.78
C GLN A 83 14.37 -8.63 -3.96
N VAL A 84 15.59 -8.55 -3.42
CA VAL A 84 16.53 -7.46 -3.71
C VAL A 84 17.62 -8.04 -4.59
N GLU A 85 17.95 -7.30 -5.63
CA GLU A 85 18.96 -7.66 -6.60
C GLU A 85 20.05 -6.59 -6.61
N VAL A 86 21.30 -7.04 -6.57
CA VAL A 86 22.49 -6.21 -6.69
C VAL A 86 23.18 -6.58 -7.98
N ILE A 87 23.43 -5.58 -8.82
CA ILE A 87 23.97 -5.72 -10.17
C ILE A 87 25.24 -4.89 -10.28
N THR A 88 26.31 -5.47 -10.81
CA THR A 88 27.59 -4.79 -11.05
C THR A 88 28.15 -5.15 -12.44
N GLY A 89 29.28 -4.53 -12.82
CA GLY A 89 29.96 -4.82 -14.09
C GLY A 89 29.09 -4.51 -15.31
N TYR A 90 28.33 -3.40 -15.26
CA TYR A 90 27.40 -2.99 -16.34
C TYR A 90 26.36 -4.05 -16.70
N GLY A 91 25.90 -4.84 -15.72
CA GLY A 91 24.90 -5.89 -15.92
C GLY A 91 25.48 -7.30 -16.08
N ALA A 92 26.81 -7.45 -16.12
CA ALA A 92 27.45 -8.74 -16.29
C ALA A 92 27.33 -9.65 -15.05
N VAL A 93 27.28 -9.07 -13.84
CA VAL A 93 27.17 -9.84 -12.60
C VAL A 93 25.96 -9.40 -11.79
N LYS A 94 25.14 -10.37 -11.42
CA LYS A 94 23.88 -10.21 -10.68
C LYS A 94 23.88 -11.13 -9.48
N LYS A 95 23.45 -10.62 -8.33
CA LYS A 95 23.18 -11.42 -7.13
C LYS A 95 21.87 -10.98 -6.49
N SER A 96 20.99 -11.94 -6.24
CA SER A 96 19.69 -11.74 -5.60
C SER A 96 19.65 -12.38 -4.22
N PHE A 97 18.89 -11.78 -3.31
CA PHE A 97 18.55 -12.35 -2.02
C PHE A 97 17.09 -12.06 -1.66
N ASP A 98 16.49 -12.98 -0.90
CA ASP A 98 15.10 -12.88 -0.49
C ASP A 98 14.97 -11.96 0.75
N VAL A 99 13.96 -11.11 0.75
CA VAL A 99 13.52 -10.36 1.93
C VAL A 99 12.20 -10.95 2.39
N ILE A 100 12.18 -11.48 3.61
CA ILE A 100 11.01 -12.08 4.24
C ILE A 100 10.40 -11.05 5.18
N VAL A 101 9.18 -10.61 4.88
CA VAL A 101 8.42 -9.66 5.68
C VAL A 101 7.47 -10.45 6.59
N LYS A 102 7.73 -10.39 7.90
CA LYS A 102 6.91 -11.01 8.94
C LYS A 102 5.87 -10.02 9.45
N GLU A 103 4.74 -10.56 9.87
CA GLU A 103 3.70 -9.78 10.55
C GLU A 103 4.25 -9.15 11.82
N ARG A 104 3.79 -7.94 12.14
CA ARG A 104 4.15 -7.29 13.40
C ARG A 104 3.35 -7.96 14.51
N GLU A 105 4.04 -8.58 15.46
CA GLU A 105 3.40 -9.00 16.71
C GLU A 105 2.89 -7.74 17.41
N ILE A 106 1.57 -7.58 17.44
CA ILE A 106 0.92 -6.54 18.22
C ILE A 106 0.97 -7.03 19.66
N GLU A 107 1.80 -6.42 20.49
CA GLU A 107 1.67 -6.53 21.95
C GLU A 107 0.32 -5.90 22.32
N ILE A 108 -0.71 -6.72 22.43
CA ILE A 108 -2.00 -6.30 22.96
C ILE A 108 -1.75 -6.04 24.46
N PRO A 109 -1.86 -4.81 24.97
CA PRO A 109 -1.73 -4.56 26.40
C PRO A 109 -2.77 -5.42 27.14
N GLU A 110 -2.31 -6.18 28.14
CA GLU A 110 -3.11 -7.14 28.92
C GLU A 110 -4.22 -6.47 29.75
N ILE A 111 -4.29 -5.13 29.75
CA ILE A 111 -5.34 -4.34 30.38
C ILE A 111 -6.13 -3.68 29.26
N VAL A 112 -7.07 -4.45 28.71
CA VAL A 112 -8.26 -3.87 28.10
C VAL A 112 -9.05 -3.30 29.28
N GLU A 113 -8.86 -2.02 29.63
CA GLU A 113 -9.90 -1.30 30.36
C GLU A 113 -11.21 -1.58 29.61
N ASP A 114 -12.25 -1.98 30.34
CA ASP A 114 -13.58 -2.22 29.78
C ASP A 114 -14.02 -0.98 28.99
N ILE A 115 -13.72 -0.99 27.68
CA ILE A 115 -14.26 -0.02 26.76
C ILE A 115 -15.75 -0.27 26.86
N PRO A 116 -16.57 0.67 27.37
CA PRO A 116 -18.01 0.45 27.37
C PRO A 116 -18.37 0.15 25.93
N VAL A 117 -18.97 -1.03 25.70
CA VAL A 117 -19.41 -1.45 24.38
C VAL A 117 -20.25 -0.31 23.84
N SER A 118 -19.68 0.52 22.95
CA SER A 118 -20.46 1.45 22.20
C SER A 118 -21.26 0.55 21.29
N ILE A 119 -22.49 0.25 21.71
CA ILE A 119 -23.51 -0.28 20.84
C ILE A 119 -23.72 0.87 19.85
N ASP A 120 -22.86 0.93 18.84
CA ASP A 120 -23.06 1.74 17.66
C ASP A 120 -24.13 0.98 16.87
N LYS A 121 -25.34 0.97 17.44
CA LYS A 121 -26.57 0.83 16.68
C LYS A 121 -26.62 2.10 15.86
N LYS A 122 -25.83 2.16 14.79
CA LYS A 122 -26.28 2.78 13.56
C LYS A 122 -27.50 1.98 13.15
N VAL A 123 -28.63 2.36 13.74
CA VAL A 123 -29.94 1.94 13.27
C VAL A 123 -29.91 2.29 11.80
N PHE A 124 -30.01 1.26 10.98
CA PHE A 124 -30.00 1.33 9.54
C PHE A 124 -31.33 1.96 9.10
N VAL A 125 -31.52 3.25 9.40
CA VAL A 125 -32.72 4.06 9.08
C VAL A 125 -32.64 4.59 7.64
N TYR A 126 -31.46 4.53 7.03
CA TYR A 126 -31.21 5.07 5.70
C TYR A 126 -31.85 4.34 4.49
N PRO A 127 -32.06 3.00 4.46
CA PRO A 127 -32.64 2.37 3.27
C PRO A 127 -34.11 2.78 3.08
N ALA A 128 -34.90 2.84 4.15
CA ALA A 128 -36.32 3.15 4.08
C ALA A 128 -36.56 4.59 3.62
N ALA A 129 -35.81 5.55 4.17
CA ALA A 129 -35.91 6.95 3.77
C ALA A 129 -35.52 7.17 2.30
N LEU A 130 -34.46 6.52 1.81
CA LEU A 130 -34.07 6.58 0.40
C LEU A 130 -35.12 5.95 -0.51
N ILE A 131 -35.68 4.80 -0.13
CA ILE A 131 -36.77 4.15 -0.89
C ILE A 131 -37.99 5.07 -0.98
N ILE A 132 -38.38 5.74 0.12
CA ILE A 132 -39.50 6.69 0.13
C ILE A 132 -39.25 7.85 -0.83
N LEU A 133 -38.05 8.43 -0.83
CA LEU A 133 -37.70 9.54 -1.73
C LEU A 133 -37.71 9.11 -3.21
N ILE A 134 -37.21 7.91 -3.52
CA ILE A 134 -37.29 7.34 -4.88
C ILE A 134 -38.75 7.22 -5.29
N VAL A 135 -39.60 6.61 -4.46
CA VAL A 135 -41.03 6.40 -4.75
C VAL A 135 -41.75 7.74 -4.95
N LEU A 136 -41.51 8.74 -4.11
CA LEU A 136 -42.07 10.08 -4.25
C LEU A 136 -41.63 10.76 -5.55
N GLY A 137 -40.35 10.64 -5.92
CA GLY A 137 -39.83 11.14 -7.18
C GLY A 137 -40.55 10.53 -8.39
N TRP A 138 -40.75 9.22 -8.39
CA TRP A 138 -41.49 8.52 -9.46
C TRP A 138 -42.97 8.88 -9.50
N ILE A 139 -43.64 9.01 -8.35
CA ILE A 139 -45.05 9.45 -8.30
C ILE A 139 -45.17 10.86 -8.88
N ALA A 140 -44.32 11.79 -8.48
CA ALA A 140 -44.31 13.16 -9.01
C ALA A 140 -44.08 13.17 -10.54
N TYR A 141 -43.19 12.30 -11.05
CA TYR A 141 -42.97 12.16 -12.48
C TYR A 141 -44.21 11.64 -13.22
N ILE A 142 -44.87 10.60 -12.70
CA ILE A 142 -46.08 10.02 -13.30
C ILE A 142 -47.22 11.05 -13.29
N VAL A 143 -47.39 11.80 -12.20
CA VAL A 143 -48.39 12.88 -12.10
C VAL A 143 -48.09 13.97 -13.12
N SER A 144 -46.83 14.41 -13.25
CA SER A 144 -46.42 15.37 -14.28
C SER A 144 -46.77 14.89 -15.70
N TYR A 145 -46.51 13.61 -15.98
CA TYR A 145 -46.79 13.01 -17.28
C TYR A 145 -48.30 12.96 -17.58
N LEU A 146 -49.13 12.63 -16.58
CA LEU A 146 -50.58 12.53 -16.75
C LEU A 146 -51.27 13.90 -16.88
N TYR A 147 -50.82 14.90 -16.12
CA TYR A 147 -51.43 16.23 -16.10
C TYR A 147 -50.73 17.24 -17.02
N LEU A 148 -49.70 16.81 -17.77
CA LEU A 148 -48.85 17.67 -18.62
C LEU A 148 -48.28 18.90 -17.89
N ASP A 149 -48.14 18.80 -16.55
CA ASP A 149 -47.65 19.88 -15.71
C ASP A 149 -46.12 19.84 -15.59
N LYS A 150 -45.48 20.93 -15.98
CA LYS A 150 -44.02 21.09 -15.98
C LYS A 150 -43.45 21.28 -14.57
N VAL A 151 -44.23 21.86 -13.64
CA VAL A 151 -43.75 22.16 -12.29
C VAL A 151 -43.50 20.87 -11.51
N THR A 152 -44.47 19.95 -11.54
CA THR A 152 -44.36 18.66 -10.87
C THR A 152 -43.26 17.78 -11.49
N GLY A 153 -43.04 17.88 -12.80
CA GLY A 153 -41.95 17.16 -13.48
C GLY A 153 -40.58 17.68 -13.05
N PHE A 154 -40.41 19.00 -12.94
CA PHE A 154 -39.17 19.57 -12.44
C PHE A 154 -38.90 19.17 -10.98
N ALA A 155 -39.94 19.15 -10.14
CA ALA A 155 -39.84 18.67 -8.76
C ALA A 155 -39.38 17.20 -8.68
N SER A 156 -39.88 16.32 -9.55
CA SER A 156 -39.42 14.92 -9.59
C SER A 156 -37.93 14.78 -9.86
N VAL A 157 -37.40 15.56 -10.81
CA VAL A 157 -35.98 15.53 -11.17
C VAL A 157 -35.12 15.99 -9.99
N ILE A 158 -35.52 17.06 -9.30
CA ILE A 158 -34.83 17.55 -8.11
C ILE A 158 -34.81 16.48 -7.01
N ILE A 159 -35.96 15.87 -6.69
CA ILE A 159 -36.08 14.86 -5.64
C ILE A 159 -35.19 13.66 -5.94
N LEU A 160 -35.25 13.13 -7.16
CA LEU A 160 -34.42 11.98 -7.56
C LEU A 160 -32.93 12.32 -7.53
N THR A 161 -32.54 13.52 -7.97
CA THR A 161 -31.14 13.96 -7.96
C THR A 161 -30.59 14.07 -6.53
N ILE A 162 -31.34 14.71 -5.62
CA ILE A 162 -30.96 14.79 -4.19
C ILE A 162 -30.83 13.39 -3.59
N THR A 163 -31.74 12.49 -3.92
CA THR A 163 -31.72 11.11 -3.43
C THR A 163 -30.45 10.37 -3.85
N VAL A 164 -30.04 10.53 -5.11
CA VAL A 164 -28.78 9.94 -5.63
C VAL A 164 -27.56 10.54 -4.94
N LEU A 165 -27.54 11.87 -4.71
CA LEU A 165 -26.43 12.53 -4.01
C LEU A 165 -26.28 12.05 -2.57
N ILE A 166 -27.40 11.88 -1.85
CA ILE A 166 -27.41 11.32 -0.50
C ILE A 166 -26.90 9.87 -0.56
N ALA A 167 -27.42 9.03 -1.46
CA ALA A 167 -26.99 7.65 -1.60
C ALA A 167 -25.48 7.53 -1.91
N TRP A 168 -24.93 8.41 -2.76
CA TRP A 168 -23.50 8.43 -3.06
C TRP A 168 -22.66 8.81 -1.84
N ARG A 169 -23.05 9.89 -1.13
CA ARG A 169 -22.29 10.42 0.00
C ARG A 169 -22.14 9.41 1.14
N TYR A 170 -23.14 8.54 1.30
CA TYR A 170 -23.24 7.55 2.36
C TYR A 170 -23.06 6.11 1.84
N ARG A 171 -22.44 5.94 0.68
CA ARG A 171 -22.05 4.62 0.17
C ARG A 171 -21.03 3.98 1.12
N PRO A 172 -21.24 2.73 1.57
CA PRO A 172 -20.27 2.01 2.40
C PRO A 172 -18.97 1.73 1.64
#